data_AF-A0A9X1KCJ5-F1
#
_entry.id   AF-A0A9X1KCJ5-F1
#
_cell.length_a   1.000
_cell.length_b   1.000
_cell.length_c   1.000
_cell.angle_alpha   90.00
_cell.angle_beta   90.00
_cell.angle_gamma   90.00
#
_symmetry.space_group_name_H-M   'P 1'
#
loop_
_entity.id
_entity.type
_entity.pdbx_description
1 polymer ?
#
loop_
_entity_poly.entity_id
_entity_poly.type
_entity_poly.pdbx_seq_one_letter_code
_entity_poly.pdbx_strand_id
1 'polypeptide(L)'
;MNTTISRPIWSTDLELEIFDKIINQHAPHIPKKRLYETKPPETAAEIEKFYRFRVAGAAHDLFIVQVCAQIIGQIPDPELQLFLSRQIGDDGAHANNTRQRAQVISGRDPIQDIQQQVQKHWDYMGDLPIRNWQGFLAFELHYEMHIVASLLVSSRTSKISDPESAKFSATKIQPEEAFHRLGVVNWWQRKYDQASPGEKADLVAQVLEVDEEGQKRRNPYLKEHWQLTHEAIGTDIDDLPKIYDAWRREVLAYFLNIPVFQLPQLVSVDD
;
A
#
# COMPACT_ATOMS: atom_id res chain seq x y z
N MET A 1 -2.71 -24.02 32.19
CA MET A 1 -3.08 -24.33 30.79
C MET A 1 -2.97 -23.02 30.02
N ASN A 2 -1.92 -22.86 29.21
CA ASN A 2 -1.86 -21.72 28.29
C ASN A 2 -2.75 -22.07 27.11
N THR A 3 -3.96 -21.52 27.07
CA THR A 3 -4.74 -21.47 25.84
C THR A 3 -3.98 -20.59 24.86
N THR A 4 -3.15 -21.22 24.02
CA THR A 4 -2.60 -20.59 22.83
C THR A 4 -3.80 -20.34 21.92
N ILE A 5 -4.42 -19.16 22.04
CA ILE A 5 -5.36 -18.70 21.03
C ILE A 5 -4.53 -18.58 19.75
N SER A 6 -4.77 -19.47 18.79
CA SER A 6 -4.10 -19.39 17.49
C SER A 6 -4.41 -18.03 16.89
N ARG A 7 -3.38 -17.28 16.50
CA ARG A 7 -3.55 -15.98 15.86
C ARG A 7 -4.44 -16.14 14.62
N PRO A 8 -5.37 -15.21 14.36
CA PRO A 8 -6.16 -15.27 13.13
C PRO A 8 -5.25 -15.22 11.90
N ILE A 9 -5.64 -15.96 10.86
CA ILE A 9 -5.00 -15.91 9.55
C ILE A 9 -5.25 -14.52 8.96
N TRP A 10 -4.23 -13.89 8.36
CA TRP A 10 -4.41 -12.62 7.67
C TRP A 10 -5.34 -12.84 6.48
N SER A 11 -6.38 -12.03 6.41
CA SER A 11 -7.38 -12.07 5.36
C SER A 11 -7.92 -10.66 5.16
N THR A 12 -8.58 -10.43 4.02
CA THR A 12 -9.25 -9.15 3.77
C THR A 12 -10.35 -8.85 4.79
N ASP A 13 -10.97 -9.89 5.37
CA ASP A 13 -11.95 -9.72 6.45
C ASP A 13 -11.28 -9.26 7.74
N LEU A 14 -10.12 -9.83 8.08
CA LEU A 14 -9.33 -9.38 9.22
C LEU A 14 -8.81 -7.95 9.02
N GLU A 15 -8.37 -7.60 7.80
CA GLU A 15 -7.99 -6.23 7.44
C GLU A 15 -9.12 -5.24 7.74
N LEU A 16 -10.35 -5.55 7.32
CA LEU A 16 -11.52 -4.72 7.58
C LEU A 16 -11.88 -4.65 9.06
N GLU A 17 -11.75 -5.74 9.81
CA GLU A 17 -12.00 -5.77 11.26
C GLU A 17 -11.02 -4.86 12.02
N ILE A 18 -9.71 -5.00 11.72
CA ILE A 18 -8.65 -4.18 12.31
C ILE A 18 -8.88 -2.71 11.96
N PHE A 19 -9.16 -2.42 10.69
CA PHE A 19 -9.39 -1.05 10.24
C PHE A 19 -10.63 -0.44 10.92
N ASP A 20 -11.73 -1.18 11.02
CA ASP A 20 -12.95 -0.73 11.70
C ASP A 20 -12.72 -0.43 13.18
N LYS A 21 -11.87 -1.22 13.85
CA LYS A 21 -11.44 -0.95 15.24
C LYS A 21 -10.64 0.36 15.33
N ILE A 22 -9.68 0.56 14.42
CA ILE A 22 -8.84 1.78 14.37
C ILE A 22 -9.71 3.01 14.17
N ILE A 23 -10.62 3.03 13.18
CA ILE A 23 -11.45 4.23 12.93
C ILE A 23 -12.40 4.52 14.09
N ASN A 24 -12.96 3.50 14.77
CA ASN A 24 -13.81 3.75 15.95
C ASN A 24 -13.05 4.46 17.08
N GLN A 25 -11.74 4.23 17.18
CA GLN A 25 -10.88 4.83 18.19
C GLN A 25 -10.35 6.21 17.78
N HIS A 26 -9.93 6.36 16.53
CA HIS A 26 -9.16 7.52 16.08
C HIS A 26 -9.93 8.50 15.20
N ALA A 27 -10.96 8.04 14.49
CA ALA A 27 -11.71 8.84 13.51
C ALA A 27 -13.18 8.37 13.40
N PRO A 28 -13.98 8.44 14.49
CA PRO A 28 -15.33 7.86 14.52
C PRO A 28 -16.33 8.54 13.58
N HIS A 29 -15.95 9.67 12.97
CA HIS A 29 -16.73 10.37 11.95
C HIS A 29 -16.63 9.69 10.56
N ILE A 30 -15.57 8.92 10.30
CA ILE A 30 -15.43 8.16 9.05
C ILE A 30 -16.44 7.01 9.06
N PRO A 31 -17.29 6.88 8.04
CA PRO A 31 -18.32 5.87 8.04
C PRO A 31 -17.73 4.47 7.77
N LYS A 32 -18.32 3.43 8.36
CA LYS A 32 -17.89 2.03 8.14
C LYS A 32 -18.12 1.53 6.71
N LYS A 33 -19.04 2.18 5.99
CA LYS A 33 -19.36 1.94 4.58
C LYS A 33 -19.61 3.28 3.90
N ARG A 34 -19.39 3.33 2.59
CA ARG A 34 -19.68 4.52 1.79
C ARG A 34 -21.15 4.93 1.95
N LEU A 35 -21.39 6.20 2.26
CA LEU A 35 -22.74 6.74 2.51
C LEU A 35 -23.41 7.31 1.25
N TYR A 36 -22.61 7.78 0.28
CA TYR A 36 -23.10 8.47 -0.91
C TYR A 36 -22.46 7.88 -2.17
N GLU A 37 -23.20 7.85 -3.27
CA GLU A 37 -22.63 7.52 -4.57
C GLU A 37 -21.62 8.58 -5.01
N THR A 38 -20.58 8.13 -5.70
CA THR A 38 -19.60 9.01 -6.31
C THR A 38 -20.11 9.53 -7.66
N LYS A 39 -19.78 10.77 -8.00
CA LYS A 39 -20.01 11.32 -9.34
C LYS A 39 -18.73 11.23 -10.20
N PRO A 40 -18.83 11.19 -11.54
CA PRO A 40 -17.64 11.36 -12.39
C PRO A 40 -17.05 12.77 -12.27
N PRO A 41 -15.78 12.98 -12.63
CA PRO A 41 -15.22 14.33 -12.79
C PRO A 41 -15.90 15.02 -13.99
N GLU A 42 -16.38 16.24 -13.82
CA GLU A 42 -17.19 16.95 -14.82
C GLU A 42 -16.59 18.29 -15.24
N THR A 43 -16.04 19.04 -14.27
CA THR A 43 -15.43 20.35 -14.55
C THR A 43 -13.99 20.19 -15.03
N ALA A 44 -13.47 21.17 -15.77
CA ALA A 44 -12.06 21.17 -16.20
C ALA A 44 -11.08 21.04 -15.02
N ALA A 45 -11.40 21.66 -13.88
CA ALA A 45 -10.59 21.57 -12.67
C ALA A 45 -10.63 20.16 -12.04
N GLU A 46 -11.81 19.53 -11.97
CA GLU A 46 -11.95 18.15 -11.50
C GLU A 46 -11.23 17.17 -12.42
N ILE A 47 -11.36 17.34 -13.74
CA ILE A 47 -10.69 16.51 -14.76
C ILE A 47 -9.17 16.61 -14.63
N GLU A 48 -8.62 17.81 -14.46
CA GLU A 48 -7.17 18.00 -14.29
C GLU A 48 -6.65 17.35 -13.01
N LYS A 49 -7.35 17.52 -11.88
CA LYS A 49 -6.95 16.90 -10.62
C LYS A 49 -7.08 15.38 -10.67
N PHE A 50 -8.17 14.88 -11.24
CA PHE A 50 -8.39 13.45 -11.44
C PHE A 50 -7.34 12.84 -12.38
N TYR A 51 -6.95 13.57 -13.44
CA TYR A 51 -5.84 13.18 -14.30
C TYR A 51 -4.55 12.97 -13.51
N ARG A 52 -4.13 13.96 -12.70
CA ARG A 52 -2.91 13.85 -11.89
C ARG A 52 -2.97 12.68 -10.90
N PHE A 53 -4.13 12.46 -10.29
CA PHE A 53 -4.37 11.30 -9.44
C PHE A 53 -4.20 9.97 -10.20
N ARG A 54 -4.73 9.85 -11.42
CA ARG A 54 -4.52 8.65 -12.24
C ARG A 54 -3.07 8.50 -12.70
N VAL A 55 -2.38 9.59 -13.03
CA VAL A 55 -0.93 9.56 -13.31
C VAL A 55 -0.16 9.00 -12.11
N ALA A 56 -0.44 9.47 -10.90
CA ALA A 56 0.19 8.96 -9.69
C ALA A 56 -0.10 7.47 -9.47
N GLY A 57 -1.35 7.01 -9.71
CA GLY A 57 -1.69 5.59 -9.65
C GLY A 57 -0.93 4.74 -10.67
N ALA A 58 -0.85 5.17 -11.93
CA ALA A 58 -0.07 4.43 -12.95
C ALA A 58 1.43 4.40 -12.62
N ALA A 59 1.96 5.46 -12.03
CA ALA A 59 3.36 5.53 -11.62
C ALA A 59 3.66 4.64 -10.41
N HIS A 60 2.74 4.55 -9.45
CA HIS A 60 2.84 3.63 -8.32
C HIS A 60 3.02 2.18 -8.79
N ASP A 61 2.10 1.69 -9.62
CA ASP A 61 2.11 0.30 -10.08
C ASP A 61 3.32 0.03 -11.00
N LEU A 62 3.66 1.00 -11.87
CA LEU A 62 4.86 0.87 -12.72
C LEU A 62 6.17 0.88 -11.91
N PHE A 63 6.22 1.62 -10.80
CA PHE A 63 7.37 1.59 -9.90
C PHE A 63 7.51 0.21 -9.23
N ILE A 64 6.40 -0.40 -8.80
CA ILE A 64 6.42 -1.76 -8.25
C ILE A 64 6.96 -2.75 -9.29
N VAL A 65 6.48 -2.68 -10.54
CA VAL A 65 7.00 -3.49 -11.64
C VAL A 65 8.52 -3.34 -11.80
N GLN A 66 9.04 -2.12 -11.75
CA GLN A 66 10.49 -1.88 -11.91
C GLN A 66 11.30 -2.47 -10.75
N VAL A 67 10.81 -2.34 -9.51
CA VAL A 67 11.46 -2.94 -8.33
C VAL A 67 11.42 -4.47 -8.42
N CYS A 68 10.24 -5.05 -8.64
CA CYS A 68 10.06 -6.51 -8.68
C CYS A 68 10.85 -7.14 -9.83
N ALA A 69 10.93 -6.49 -11.00
CA ALA A 69 11.74 -6.97 -12.11
C ALA A 69 13.25 -6.97 -11.80
N GLN A 70 13.75 -6.04 -10.97
CA GLN A 70 15.14 -6.03 -10.55
C GLN A 70 15.44 -7.11 -9.52
N ILE A 71 14.54 -7.33 -8.56
CA ILE A 71 14.80 -8.20 -7.40
C ILE A 71 14.54 -9.68 -7.67
N ILE A 72 13.64 -10.02 -8.62
CA ILE A 72 13.21 -11.40 -8.89
C ILE A 72 14.39 -12.33 -9.19
N GLY A 73 15.43 -11.84 -9.88
CA GLY A 73 16.65 -12.62 -10.17
C GLY A 73 17.71 -12.58 -9.07
N GLN A 74 17.59 -11.67 -8.10
CA GLN A 74 18.62 -11.42 -7.08
C GLN A 74 18.39 -12.22 -5.80
N ILE A 75 17.13 -12.49 -5.45
CA ILE A 75 16.78 -13.31 -4.28
C ILE A 75 16.53 -14.75 -4.78
N PRO A 76 17.40 -15.73 -4.43
CA PRO A 76 17.30 -17.11 -4.90
C PRO A 76 16.23 -17.89 -4.11
N ASP A 77 15.00 -17.41 -4.16
CA ASP A 77 13.82 -17.97 -3.49
C ASP A 77 12.75 -18.25 -4.54
N PRO A 78 12.59 -19.51 -4.98
CA PRO A 78 11.61 -19.86 -6.02
C PRO A 78 10.17 -19.52 -5.66
N GLU A 79 9.81 -19.51 -4.38
CA GLU A 79 8.46 -19.12 -3.95
C GLU A 79 8.25 -17.63 -4.17
N LEU A 80 9.21 -16.81 -3.71
CA LEU A 80 9.20 -15.38 -3.98
C LEU A 80 9.18 -15.12 -5.48
N GLN A 81 9.99 -15.82 -6.27
CA GLN A 81 10.04 -15.66 -7.73
C GLN A 81 8.71 -15.94 -8.42
N LEU A 82 7.99 -16.98 -8.01
CA LEU A 82 6.65 -17.29 -8.53
C LEU A 82 5.62 -16.22 -8.14
N PHE A 83 5.68 -15.77 -6.89
CA PHE A 83 4.85 -14.67 -6.39
C PHE A 83 5.10 -13.37 -7.17
N LEU A 84 6.35 -12.94 -7.30
CA LEU A 84 6.73 -11.73 -8.02
C LEU A 84 6.44 -11.82 -9.52
N SER A 85 6.57 -13.01 -10.13
CA SER A 85 6.19 -13.19 -11.54
C SER A 85 4.73 -12.83 -11.80
N ARG A 86 3.85 -13.12 -10.82
CA ARG A 86 2.45 -12.72 -10.91
C ARG A 86 2.28 -11.23 -10.64
N GLN A 87 2.85 -10.70 -9.57
CA GLN A 87 2.74 -9.28 -9.21
C GLN A 87 3.21 -8.36 -10.34
N ILE A 88 4.34 -8.68 -11.00
CA ILE A 88 4.82 -7.97 -12.19
C ILE A 88 3.77 -7.93 -13.31
N GLY A 89 3.05 -9.03 -13.53
CA GLY A 89 2.00 -9.12 -14.55
C GLY A 89 0.76 -8.33 -14.18
N ASP A 90 0.30 -8.47 -12.94
CA ASP A 90 -0.90 -7.83 -12.41
C ASP A 90 -0.69 -6.29 -12.36
N ASP A 91 0.37 -5.81 -11.71
CA ASP A 91 0.68 -4.37 -11.59
C ASP A 91 1.03 -3.74 -12.94
N GLY A 92 1.68 -4.48 -13.84
CA GLY A 92 1.91 -4.04 -15.20
C GLY A 92 0.61 -3.79 -15.96
N ALA A 93 -0.40 -4.65 -15.75
CA ALA A 93 -1.72 -4.46 -16.31
C ALA A 93 -2.47 -3.28 -15.67
N HIS A 94 -2.33 -3.08 -14.36
CA HIS A 94 -2.92 -1.95 -13.62
C HIS A 94 -2.35 -0.62 -14.09
N ALA A 95 -1.02 -0.51 -14.15
CA ALA A 95 -0.31 0.68 -14.63
C ALA A 95 -0.76 1.07 -16.04
N ASN A 96 -0.80 0.09 -16.95
CA ASN A 96 -1.19 0.31 -18.33
C ASN A 96 -2.67 0.70 -18.46
N ASN A 97 -3.59 0.04 -17.75
CA ASN A 97 -5.01 0.42 -17.76
C ASN A 97 -5.20 1.84 -17.20
N THR A 98 -4.54 2.15 -16.09
CA THR A 98 -4.61 3.45 -15.44
C THR A 98 -4.08 4.57 -16.34
N ARG A 99 -2.97 4.35 -17.05
CA ARG A 99 -2.46 5.23 -18.10
C ARG A 99 -3.49 5.48 -19.19
N GLN A 100 -4.03 4.40 -19.79
CA GLN A 100 -5.00 4.50 -20.87
C GLN A 100 -6.24 5.30 -20.42
N ARG A 101 -6.69 5.09 -19.18
CA ARG A 101 -7.82 5.82 -18.65
C ARG A 101 -7.52 7.29 -18.40
N ALA A 102 -6.34 7.63 -17.89
CA ALA A 102 -5.89 9.03 -17.75
C ALA A 102 -5.87 9.74 -19.12
N GLN A 103 -5.46 9.04 -20.18
CA GLN A 103 -5.50 9.56 -21.55
C GLN A 103 -6.92 9.80 -22.05
N VAL A 104 -7.84 8.86 -21.83
CA VAL A 104 -9.24 9.02 -22.25
C VAL A 104 -9.92 10.19 -21.51
N ILE A 105 -9.64 10.35 -20.21
CA ILE A 105 -10.26 11.41 -19.39
C ILE A 105 -9.73 12.79 -19.76
N SER A 106 -8.42 12.93 -20.01
CA SER A 106 -7.78 14.23 -20.23
C SER A 106 -7.57 14.60 -21.71
N GLY A 107 -7.63 13.63 -22.62
CA GLY A 107 -7.25 13.80 -24.03
C GLY A 107 -5.74 13.92 -24.28
N ARG A 108 -4.89 13.72 -23.28
CA ARG A 108 -3.42 13.86 -23.35
C ARG A 108 -2.73 12.52 -23.11
N ASP A 109 -1.61 12.24 -23.76
CA ASP A 109 -0.78 11.08 -23.40
C ASP A 109 0.01 11.39 -22.11
N PRO A 110 -0.25 10.69 -20.98
CA PRO A 110 0.38 10.97 -19.71
C PRO A 110 1.81 10.42 -19.58
N ILE A 111 2.38 9.80 -20.61
CA ILE A 111 3.61 9.00 -20.46
C ILE A 111 4.79 9.76 -19.83
N GLN A 112 4.97 11.03 -20.16
CA GLN A 112 6.03 11.86 -19.57
C GLN A 112 5.76 12.16 -18.10
N ASP A 113 4.50 12.44 -17.74
CA ASP A 113 4.12 12.70 -16.35
C ASP A 113 4.27 11.43 -15.50
N ILE A 114 3.91 10.26 -16.05
CA ILE A 114 4.11 8.96 -15.40
C ILE A 114 5.60 8.73 -15.16
N GLN A 115 6.45 8.95 -16.17
CA GLN A 115 7.90 8.81 -16.02
C GLN A 115 8.46 9.69 -14.89
N GLN A 116 8.01 10.94 -14.80
CA GLN A 116 8.44 11.85 -13.73
C GLN A 116 7.99 11.36 -12.34
N GLN A 117 6.75 10.86 -12.22
CA GLN A 117 6.25 10.33 -10.95
C GLN A 117 6.95 9.02 -10.55
N VAL A 118 7.25 8.14 -11.51
CA VAL A 118 8.07 6.94 -11.24
C VAL A 118 9.46 7.35 -10.74
N GLN A 119 10.08 8.36 -11.34
CA GLN A 119 11.36 8.86 -10.88
C GLN A 119 11.27 9.40 -9.44
N LYS A 120 10.18 10.10 -9.08
CA LYS A 120 9.98 10.51 -7.68
C LYS A 120 9.94 9.33 -6.72
N HIS A 121 9.28 8.22 -7.07
CA HIS A 121 9.29 7.02 -6.24
C HIS A 121 10.71 6.48 -6.02
N TRP A 122 11.54 6.45 -7.08
CA TRP A 122 12.97 6.12 -6.96
C TRP A 122 13.75 7.13 -6.13
N ASP A 123 13.48 8.43 -6.26
CA ASP A 123 14.17 9.47 -5.49
C ASP A 123 13.86 9.35 -3.99
N TYR A 124 12.62 9.00 -3.64
CA TYR A 124 12.21 8.75 -2.25
C TYR A 124 12.80 7.44 -1.72
N MET A 125 12.58 6.34 -2.42
CA MET A 125 12.95 5.00 -1.94
C MET A 125 14.44 4.72 -2.07
N GLY A 126 15.13 5.37 -3.00
CA GLY A 126 16.52 5.11 -3.34
C GLY A 126 16.78 3.64 -3.65
N ASP A 127 17.87 3.13 -3.11
CA ASP A 127 18.31 1.74 -3.25
C ASP A 127 17.58 0.75 -2.31
N LEU A 128 16.83 1.23 -1.31
CA LEU A 128 16.21 0.40 -0.27
C LEU A 128 15.51 -0.86 -0.82
N PRO A 129 14.56 -0.76 -1.79
CA PRO A 129 13.84 -1.91 -2.31
C PRO A 129 14.72 -2.97 -2.98
N ILE A 130 15.90 -2.59 -3.48
CA ILE A 130 16.78 -3.46 -4.27
C ILE A 130 18.09 -3.79 -3.56
N ARG A 131 18.31 -3.26 -2.35
CA ARG A 131 19.57 -3.42 -1.61
C ARG A 131 19.79 -4.85 -1.14
N ASN A 132 18.74 -5.48 -0.63
CA ASN A 132 18.73 -6.85 -0.10
C ASN A 132 17.28 -7.29 0.14
N TRP A 133 17.09 -8.54 0.59
CA TRP A 133 15.76 -9.08 0.83
C TRP A 133 15.00 -8.37 1.97
N GLN A 134 15.68 -7.82 2.97
CA GLN A 134 15.04 -7.05 4.04
C GLN A 134 14.49 -5.72 3.51
N GLY A 135 15.30 -4.98 2.76
CA GLY A 135 14.88 -3.73 2.11
C GLY A 135 13.73 -3.96 1.13
N PHE A 136 13.76 -5.09 0.42
CA PHE A 136 12.64 -5.51 -0.43
C PHE A 136 11.38 -5.81 0.38
N LEU A 137 11.48 -6.53 1.51
CA LEU A 137 10.33 -6.75 2.40
C LEU A 137 9.76 -5.43 2.94
N ALA A 138 10.61 -4.48 3.33
CA ALA A 138 10.16 -3.15 3.75
C ALA A 138 9.40 -2.44 2.63
N PHE A 139 9.88 -2.54 1.39
CA PHE A 139 9.18 -2.02 0.22
C PHE A 139 7.79 -2.65 0.07
N GLU A 140 7.67 -3.98 0.11
CA GLU A 140 6.38 -4.69 0.06
C GLU A 140 5.45 -4.26 1.22
N LEU A 141 5.98 -4.10 2.44
CA LEU A 141 5.19 -3.59 3.56
C LEU A 141 4.64 -2.19 3.27
N HIS A 142 5.44 -1.28 2.71
CA HIS A 142 5.01 0.10 2.44
C HIS A 142 4.08 0.26 1.23
N TYR A 143 4.30 -0.53 0.18
CA TYR A 143 3.55 -0.43 -1.08
C TYR A 143 2.32 -1.33 -1.13
N GLU A 144 2.33 -2.47 -0.45
CA GLU A 144 1.19 -3.40 -0.42
C GLU A 144 0.41 -3.30 0.89
N MET A 145 1.08 -3.35 2.04
CA MET A 145 0.41 -3.56 3.33
C MET A 145 -0.04 -2.25 3.99
N HIS A 146 0.86 -1.28 4.16
CA HIS A 146 0.60 -0.06 4.91
C HIS A 146 -0.34 0.89 4.17
N ILE A 147 -0.32 0.88 2.83
CA ILE A 147 -1.18 1.74 2.01
C ILE A 147 -2.68 1.43 2.15
N VAL A 148 -3.03 0.21 2.59
CA VAL A 148 -4.42 -0.25 2.75
C VAL A 148 -5.25 0.70 3.61
N ALA A 149 -4.67 1.31 4.66
CA ALA A 149 -5.36 2.29 5.46
C ALA A 149 -5.92 3.46 4.63
N SER A 150 -5.08 4.06 3.78
CA SER A 150 -5.46 5.17 2.90
C SER A 150 -6.47 4.73 1.83
N LEU A 151 -6.33 3.50 1.31
CA LEU A 151 -7.27 2.93 0.34
C LEU A 151 -8.65 2.71 0.97
N LEU A 152 -8.72 2.22 2.20
CA LEU A 152 -9.97 2.00 2.92
C LEU A 152 -10.67 3.31 3.27
N VAL A 153 -9.93 4.33 3.72
CA VAL A 153 -10.47 5.69 3.92
C VAL A 153 -11.04 6.24 2.60
N SER A 154 -10.27 6.14 1.51
CA SER A 154 -10.72 6.59 0.19
C SER A 154 -11.98 5.85 -0.27
N SER A 155 -12.03 4.53 -0.07
CA SER A 155 -13.20 3.71 -0.47
C SER A 155 -14.50 4.17 0.21
N ARG A 156 -14.41 4.72 1.42
CA ARG A 156 -15.53 5.13 2.27
C ARG A 156 -15.93 6.60 2.11
N THR A 157 -14.98 7.46 1.73
CA THR A 157 -15.15 8.93 1.79
C THR A 157 -15.05 9.64 0.44
N SER A 158 -14.50 8.99 -0.59
CA SER A 158 -14.38 9.59 -1.93
C SER A 158 -15.73 10.06 -2.47
N LYS A 159 -15.74 11.23 -3.10
CA LYS A 159 -16.90 11.88 -3.72
C LYS A 159 -16.87 11.82 -5.24
N ILE A 160 -15.67 11.72 -5.82
CA ILE A 160 -15.48 11.62 -7.27
C ILE A 160 -14.91 10.25 -7.62
N SER A 161 -15.48 9.61 -8.64
CA SER A 161 -14.95 8.37 -9.21
C SER A 161 -15.36 8.26 -10.67
N ASP A 162 -14.42 7.82 -11.49
CA ASP A 162 -14.68 7.43 -12.87
C ASP A 162 -15.31 6.02 -12.91
N PRO A 163 -16.48 5.80 -13.55
CA PRO A 163 -17.15 4.50 -13.55
C PRO A 163 -16.35 3.35 -14.15
N GLU A 164 -15.62 3.59 -15.24
CA GLU A 164 -14.78 2.57 -15.87
C GLU A 164 -13.60 2.19 -14.98
N SER A 165 -12.96 3.18 -14.34
CA SER A 165 -11.92 2.94 -13.32
C SER A 165 -12.46 2.14 -12.14
N ALA A 166 -13.66 2.47 -11.64
CA ALA A 166 -14.27 1.77 -10.51
C ALA A 166 -14.59 0.31 -10.85
N LYS A 167 -15.13 0.06 -12.05
CA LYS A 167 -15.39 -1.30 -12.55
C LYS A 167 -14.11 -2.11 -12.68
N PHE A 168 -13.07 -1.54 -13.28
CA PHE A 168 -11.77 -2.21 -13.40
C PHE A 168 -11.18 -2.48 -12.01
N SER A 169 -11.23 -1.51 -11.10
CA SER A 169 -10.78 -1.68 -9.73
C SER A 169 -11.47 -2.84 -9.01
N ALA A 170 -12.80 -2.92 -9.08
CA ALA A 170 -13.56 -3.96 -8.41
C ALA A 170 -13.36 -5.37 -9.01
N THR A 171 -13.10 -5.46 -10.32
CA THR A 171 -13.02 -6.75 -11.03
C THR A 171 -11.61 -7.27 -11.23
N LYS A 172 -10.60 -6.41 -11.12
CA LYS A 172 -9.19 -6.72 -11.39
C LYS A 172 -8.29 -6.31 -10.23
N ILE A 173 -8.15 -5.00 -9.99
CA ILE A 173 -7.19 -4.48 -9.00
C ILE A 173 -7.45 -5.07 -7.61
N GLN A 174 -8.63 -4.87 -7.02
CA GLN A 174 -8.91 -5.31 -5.65
C GLN A 174 -8.61 -6.79 -5.37
N PRO A 175 -9.08 -7.76 -6.19
CA PRO A 175 -8.73 -9.16 -5.98
C PRO A 175 -7.25 -9.50 -6.27
N GLU A 176 -6.60 -8.79 -7.19
CA GLU A 176 -5.17 -8.98 -7.50
C GLU A 176 -4.28 -8.41 -6.37
N GLU A 177 -4.55 -7.20 -5.89
CA GLU A 177 -3.84 -6.62 -4.72
C GLU A 177 -4.06 -7.40 -3.42
N ALA A 178 -5.26 -7.97 -3.24
CA ALA A 178 -5.51 -8.87 -2.11
C ALA A 178 -4.62 -10.12 -2.21
N PHE A 179 -4.40 -10.64 -3.41
CA PHE A 179 -3.45 -11.73 -3.61
C PHE A 179 -2.02 -11.28 -3.32
N HIS A 180 -1.62 -10.06 -3.69
CA HIS A 180 -0.28 -9.54 -3.41
C HIS A 180 0.00 -9.48 -1.91
N ARG A 181 -0.86 -8.79 -1.15
CA ARG A 181 -0.76 -8.69 0.32
C ARG A 181 -0.70 -10.05 1.01
N LEU A 182 -1.57 -10.99 0.62
CA LEU A 182 -1.56 -12.33 1.18
C LEU A 182 -0.30 -13.12 0.78
N GLY A 183 0.25 -12.88 -0.41
CA GLY A 183 1.54 -13.40 -0.86
C GLY A 183 2.68 -12.95 0.05
N VAL A 184 2.78 -11.65 0.32
CA VAL A 184 3.79 -11.06 1.21
C VAL A 184 3.70 -11.66 2.62
N VAL A 185 2.49 -11.75 3.18
CA VAL A 185 2.27 -12.37 4.50
C VAL A 185 2.73 -13.82 4.50
N ASN A 186 2.33 -14.62 3.51
CA ASN A 186 2.68 -16.05 3.45
C ASN A 186 4.19 -16.26 3.30
N TRP A 187 4.84 -15.50 2.42
CA TRP A 187 6.28 -15.55 2.20
C TRP A 187 7.04 -15.23 3.49
N TRP A 188 6.68 -14.13 4.15
CA TRP A 188 7.27 -13.75 5.43
C TRP A 188 7.04 -14.81 6.52
N GLN A 189 5.79 -15.29 6.68
CA GLN A 189 5.44 -16.25 7.72
C GLN A 189 6.25 -17.54 7.60
N ARG A 190 6.45 -18.07 6.38
CA ARG A 190 7.28 -19.27 6.18
C ARG A 190 8.71 -19.05 6.65
N LYS A 191 9.30 -17.90 6.31
CA LYS A 191 10.65 -17.53 6.74
C LYS A 191 10.73 -17.37 8.26
N TYR A 192 9.76 -16.68 8.85
CA TYR A 192 9.72 -16.41 10.28
C TYR A 192 9.46 -17.67 11.10
N ASP A 193 8.52 -18.53 10.70
CA ASP A 193 8.14 -19.73 11.46
C ASP A 193 9.24 -20.79 11.50
N GLN A 194 10.06 -20.88 10.45
CA GLN A 194 11.22 -21.78 10.40
C GLN A 194 12.42 -21.29 11.22
N ALA A 195 12.46 -20.01 11.58
CA ALA A 195 13.55 -19.42 12.34
C ALA A 195 13.53 -19.90 13.81
N SER A 196 14.71 -20.18 14.34
CA SER A 196 14.92 -20.42 15.77
C SER A 196 14.59 -19.17 16.61
N PRO A 197 14.41 -19.30 17.94
CA PRO A 197 14.10 -18.14 18.78
C PRO A 197 15.12 -17.00 18.69
N GLY A 198 16.41 -17.31 18.54
CA GLY A 198 17.46 -16.31 18.35
C GLY A 198 17.35 -15.60 17.00
N GLU A 199 17.18 -16.37 15.92
CA GLU A 199 16.99 -15.83 14.58
C GLU A 199 15.72 -14.99 14.47
N LYS A 200 14.64 -15.36 15.17
CA LYS A 200 13.42 -14.55 15.24
C LYS A 200 13.67 -13.17 15.84
N ALA A 201 14.46 -13.09 16.92
CA ALA A 201 14.81 -11.79 17.53
C ALA A 201 15.62 -10.92 16.56
N ASP A 202 16.57 -11.51 15.84
CA ASP A 202 17.37 -10.80 14.83
C ASP A 202 16.50 -10.34 13.65
N LEU A 203 15.60 -11.20 13.16
CA LEU A 203 14.65 -10.87 12.11
C LEU A 203 13.71 -9.72 12.51
N VAL A 204 13.21 -9.73 13.75
CA VAL A 204 12.39 -8.63 14.29
C VAL A 204 13.15 -7.31 14.25
N ALA A 205 14.39 -7.29 14.76
CA ALA A 205 15.21 -6.09 14.79
C ALA A 205 15.49 -5.57 13.37
N GLN A 206 15.87 -6.46 12.45
CA GLN A 206 16.15 -6.10 11.07
C GLN A 206 14.93 -5.52 10.36
N VAL A 207 13.76 -6.17 10.47
CA VAL A 207 12.53 -5.69 9.82
C VAL A 207 12.11 -4.33 10.36
N LEU A 208 12.17 -4.12 11.67
CA LEU A 208 11.86 -2.81 12.25
C LEU A 208 12.81 -1.72 11.76
N GLU A 209 14.11 -2.02 11.64
CA GLU A 209 15.10 -1.06 11.14
C GLU A 209 14.81 -0.63 9.69
N VAL A 210 14.62 -1.59 8.78
CA VAL A 210 14.37 -1.27 7.36
C VAL A 210 12.98 -0.68 7.12
N ASP A 211 11.99 -1.05 7.94
CA ASP A 211 10.66 -0.46 7.89
C ASP A 211 10.67 1.00 8.34
N GLU A 212 11.41 1.34 9.41
CA GLU A 212 11.62 2.72 9.86
C GLU A 212 12.40 3.56 8.84
N GLU A 213 13.42 2.97 8.19
CA GLU A 213 14.11 3.62 7.07
C GLU A 213 13.13 3.91 5.92
N GLY A 214 12.31 2.93 5.55
CA GLY A 214 11.28 3.06 4.52
C GLY A 214 10.24 4.13 4.85
N GLN A 215 9.76 4.18 6.10
CA GLN A 215 8.79 5.18 6.54
C GLN A 215 9.38 6.59 6.41
N LYS A 216 10.59 6.83 6.93
CA LYS A 216 11.26 8.15 6.83
C LYS A 216 11.42 8.61 5.38
N ARG A 217 11.83 7.70 4.50
CA ARG A 217 11.98 7.95 3.05
C ARG A 217 10.65 8.32 2.38
N ARG A 218 9.55 7.70 2.83
CA ARG A 218 8.22 7.81 2.21
C ARG A 218 7.33 8.90 2.80
N ASN A 219 7.62 9.41 4.01
CA ASN A 219 6.84 10.48 4.66
C ASN A 219 6.51 11.66 3.74
N PRO A 220 7.48 12.25 3.00
CA PRO A 220 7.18 13.38 2.12
C PRO A 220 6.23 13.02 0.99
N TYR A 221 6.41 11.83 0.39
CA TYR A 221 5.52 11.30 -0.64
C TYR A 221 4.10 11.10 -0.13
N LEU A 222 3.94 10.50 1.05
CA LEU A 222 2.62 10.24 1.65
C LEU A 222 1.82 11.55 1.81
N LYS A 223 2.45 12.59 2.34
CA LYS A 223 1.84 13.92 2.52
C LYS A 223 1.41 14.52 1.17
N GLU A 224 2.28 14.49 0.16
CA GLU A 224 1.98 14.95 -1.20
C GLU A 224 0.82 14.17 -1.82
N HIS A 225 0.85 12.84 -1.70
CA HIS A 225 -0.12 11.95 -2.31
C HIS A 225 -1.51 12.03 -1.66
N TRP A 226 -1.59 12.17 -0.33
CA TRP A 226 -2.85 12.36 0.38
C TRP A 226 -3.52 13.67 0.00
N GLN A 227 -2.75 14.76 -0.11
CA GLN A 227 -3.27 16.03 -0.58
C GLN A 227 -3.78 15.93 -2.02
N LEU A 228 -3.02 15.29 -2.92
CA LEU A 228 -3.45 15.02 -4.29
C LEU A 228 -4.77 14.23 -4.32
N THR A 229 -4.88 13.20 -3.49
CA THR A 229 -6.07 12.34 -3.40
C THR A 229 -7.27 13.12 -2.87
N HIS A 230 -7.09 13.92 -1.82
CA HIS A 230 -8.13 14.81 -1.30
C HIS A 230 -8.64 15.77 -2.38
N GLU A 231 -7.72 16.43 -3.10
CA GLU A 231 -8.08 17.38 -4.15
C GLU A 231 -8.78 16.72 -5.34
N ALA A 232 -8.35 15.53 -5.74
CA ALA A 232 -8.85 14.84 -6.92
C ALA A 232 -10.17 14.12 -6.69
N ILE A 233 -10.33 13.46 -5.55
CA ILE A 233 -11.49 12.60 -5.28
C ILE A 233 -12.27 12.96 -4.02
N GLY A 234 -11.85 13.98 -3.27
CA GLY A 234 -12.56 14.44 -2.08
C GLY A 234 -12.49 13.48 -0.89
N THR A 235 -11.47 12.61 -0.86
CA THR A 235 -11.17 11.73 0.28
C THR A 235 -10.94 12.55 1.55
N ASP A 236 -11.45 12.05 2.67
CA ASP A 236 -11.16 12.63 3.99
C ASP A 236 -9.72 12.30 4.41
N ILE A 237 -8.94 13.32 4.77
CA ILE A 237 -7.53 13.15 5.15
C ILE A 237 -7.21 13.69 6.55
N ASP A 238 -8.20 14.22 7.28
CA ASP A 238 -7.95 14.99 8.50
C ASP A 238 -7.31 14.13 9.60
N ASP A 239 -7.82 12.92 9.81
CA ASP A 239 -7.27 11.94 10.75
C ASP A 239 -6.47 10.82 10.07
N LEU A 240 -6.21 10.93 8.76
CA LEU A 240 -5.50 9.90 8.00
C LEU A 240 -4.08 9.61 8.53
N PRO A 241 -3.27 10.60 8.98
CA PRO A 241 -1.99 10.32 9.63
C PRO A 241 -2.08 9.34 10.80
N LYS A 242 -3.02 9.59 11.72
CA LYS A 242 -3.23 8.77 12.92
C LYS A 242 -3.73 7.37 12.56
N ILE A 243 -4.64 7.27 11.59
CA ILE A 243 -5.17 5.99 11.11
C ILE A 243 -4.04 5.17 10.47
N TYR A 244 -3.22 5.79 9.63
CA TYR A 244 -2.09 5.15 8.96
C TYR A 244 -1.06 4.63 9.97
N ASP A 245 -0.66 5.45 10.95
CA ASP A 245 0.31 5.04 11.98
C ASP A 245 -0.23 3.89 12.85
N ALA A 246 -1.51 3.96 13.25
CA ALA A 246 -2.16 2.89 14.00
C ALA A 246 -2.25 1.59 13.19
N TRP A 247 -2.56 1.69 11.89
CA TRP A 247 -2.60 0.56 10.97
C TRP A 247 -1.23 -0.09 10.79
N ARG A 248 -0.19 0.71 10.55
CA ARG A 248 1.20 0.24 10.44
C ARG A 248 1.63 -0.54 11.68
N ARG A 249 1.25 -0.08 12.88
CA ARG A 249 1.51 -0.81 14.13
C ARG A 249 0.80 -2.17 14.17
N GLU A 250 -0.45 -2.27 13.74
CA GLU A 250 -1.17 -3.55 13.71
C GLU A 250 -0.56 -4.51 12.67
N VAL A 251 -0.14 -4.01 11.50
CA VAL A 251 0.57 -4.79 10.47
C VAL A 251 1.90 -5.32 11.03
N LEU A 252 2.74 -4.48 11.62
CA LEU A 252 4.03 -4.90 12.17
C LEU A 252 3.85 -5.86 13.36
N ALA A 253 2.88 -5.61 14.24
CA ALA A 253 2.56 -6.52 15.34
C ALA A 253 2.18 -7.91 14.83
N TYR A 254 1.39 -7.95 13.75
CA TYR A 254 1.09 -9.18 13.03
C TYR A 254 2.38 -9.79 12.47
N PHE A 255 3.10 -9.13 11.58
CA PHE A 255 4.30 -9.71 10.95
C PHE A 255 5.31 -10.24 11.97
N LEU A 256 5.61 -9.45 12.99
CA LEU A 256 6.65 -9.77 13.97
C LEU A 256 6.19 -10.75 15.05
N ASN A 257 4.88 -11.07 15.09
CA ASN A 257 4.26 -11.87 16.14
C ASN A 257 4.52 -11.30 17.55
N ILE A 258 4.38 -9.97 17.68
CA ILE A 258 4.59 -9.21 18.90
C ILE A 258 3.32 -8.41 19.19
N PRO A 259 2.81 -8.37 20.42
CA PRO A 259 1.68 -7.51 20.77
C PRO A 259 1.95 -6.03 20.43
N VAL A 260 0.95 -5.31 19.92
CA VAL A 260 1.07 -3.89 19.51
C VAL A 260 1.68 -3.00 20.61
N PHE A 261 1.37 -3.26 21.88
CA PHE A 261 1.89 -2.48 23.01
C PHE A 261 3.37 -2.76 23.34
N GLN A 262 3.96 -3.81 22.77
CA GLN A 262 5.38 -4.16 22.90
C GLN A 262 6.23 -3.69 21.72
N LEU A 263 5.61 -3.20 20.64
CA LEU A 263 6.34 -2.53 19.57
C LEU A 263 7.02 -1.26 20.10
N PRO A 264 8.23 -0.93 19.62
CA PRO A 264 8.87 0.32 19.97
C PRO A 264 8.04 1.54 19.52
N GLN A 265 8.48 2.72 19.95
CA GLN A 265 8.02 3.94 19.29
C GLN A 265 8.54 3.93 17.86
N LEU A 266 7.61 4.04 16.91
CA LEU A 266 7.90 4.08 15.48
C LEU A 266 7.85 5.54 15.02
N VAL A 267 8.58 5.85 13.94
CA VAL A 267 8.47 7.11 13.22
C VAL A 267 7.02 7.27 12.75
N SER A 268 6.44 8.42 13.09
CA SER A 268 5.13 8.83 12.60
C SER A 268 5.25 9.36 11.18
N VAL A 269 4.16 9.27 10.41
CA VAL A 269 4.09 10.02 9.14
C VAL A 269 4.24 11.53 9.35
N ASP A 270 3.89 12.07 10.51
CA ASP A 270 3.95 13.50 10.80
C ASP A 270 5.36 14.00 11.21
N ASP A 271 6.27 13.08 11.55
CA ASP A 271 7.70 13.39 11.76
C ASP A 271 8.38 13.85 10.46
#